data_AF-A0A2D4L5W5-F1
#
_entry.id   AF-A0A2D4L5W5-F1
#
_cell.length_a   1.000
_cell.length_b   1.000
_cell.length_c   1.000
_cell.angle_alpha   90.00
_cell.angle_beta   90.00
_cell.angle_gamma   90.00
#
_symmetry.space_group_name_H-M   'P 1'
#
loop_
_entity.id
_entity.type
_entity.pdbx_description
1 polymer ?
#
loop_
_entity_poly.entity_id
_entity_poly.type
_entity_poly.pdbx_seq_one_letter_code
_entity_poly.pdbx_strand_id
1 'polypeptide(L)'
;MAKNAVPPSHWNKTPVVLKATAGLRLLPEPKAQALLSQVRMVFEESPFLVPDNSVSIMDGSYEGILAWITVNFLTGQLYGQEQQTVGTLDLGGASTQITFLPQLEETLTETPVDFLTSFQMFNSTYKLYTHSYLGLGLKAARLATLGALNLEAFGQTFRSSCLPRQLEAEWYFGGVKYQYGGNTEGETGFEPCYSEVLKVVQGKLHQPDEIQRSSFYAFSYYYDRAVDTDLIDYEKGGVLHVRDFEKKAKQVCDNLDNYSSASPFLCMDLSYITALLKEGFGFGDSTVLQLAKKVNNIETSWALGATFHLLQSLGLSY
;
A
#
# COMPACT_ATOMS: atom_id res chain seq x y z
N MET A 1 -3.06 -12.86 22.93
CA MET A 1 -2.89 -11.40 22.87
C MET A 1 -4.22 -10.67 23.13
N ALA A 2 -5.27 -10.83 22.30
CA ALA A 2 -6.57 -10.16 22.51
C ALA A 2 -7.31 -10.56 23.82
N LYS A 3 -7.41 -11.87 24.14
CA LYS A 3 -8.03 -12.36 25.40
C LYS A 3 -7.37 -11.80 26.67
N ASN A 4 -6.08 -11.44 26.61
CA ASN A 4 -5.35 -10.89 27.74
C ASN A 4 -5.54 -9.37 27.88
N ALA A 5 -5.90 -8.69 26.78
CA ALA A 5 -6.09 -7.24 26.75
C ALA A 5 -7.53 -6.84 27.09
N VAL A 6 -8.52 -7.69 26.76
CA VAL A 6 -9.94 -7.44 27.04
C VAL A 6 -10.33 -8.17 28.32
N PRO A 7 -10.96 -7.51 29.31
CA PRO A 7 -11.46 -8.19 30.50
C PRO A 7 -12.43 -9.32 30.16
N PRO A 8 -12.39 -10.49 30.85
CA PRO A 8 -13.27 -11.62 30.54
C PRO A 8 -14.76 -11.29 30.52
N SER A 9 -15.20 -10.36 31.38
CA SER A 9 -16.59 -9.87 31.44
C SER A 9 -17.06 -9.11 30.20
N HIS A 10 -16.14 -8.71 29.32
CA HIS A 10 -16.41 -7.94 28.10
C HIS A 10 -16.21 -8.75 26.82
N TRP A 11 -15.71 -9.99 26.88
CA TRP A 11 -15.42 -10.79 25.69
C TRP A 11 -16.66 -10.90 24.78
N ASN A 12 -17.80 -11.33 25.32
CA ASN A 12 -19.04 -11.53 24.54
C ASN A 12 -19.70 -10.25 24.00
N LYS A 13 -19.15 -9.06 24.32
CA LYS A 13 -19.60 -7.75 23.81
C LYS A 13 -18.56 -7.08 22.92
N THR A 14 -17.35 -7.63 22.86
CA THR A 14 -16.26 -7.06 22.09
C THR A 14 -16.26 -7.69 20.70
N PRO A 15 -16.59 -6.95 19.63
CA PRO A 15 -16.62 -7.50 18.30
C PRO A 15 -15.20 -7.83 17.83
N VAL A 16 -15.04 -8.97 17.17
CA VAL A 16 -13.81 -9.38 16.50
C VAL A 16 -14.05 -9.56 15.01
N VAL A 17 -13.18 -8.98 14.19
CA VAL A 17 -13.24 -9.04 12.73
C VAL A 17 -11.84 -9.27 12.16
N LEU A 18 -11.77 -9.97 11.02
CA LEU A 18 -10.58 -10.09 10.18
C LEU A 18 -10.95 -9.69 8.76
N LYS A 19 -10.17 -8.76 8.20
CA LYS A 19 -10.31 -8.29 6.83
C LYS A 19 -9.02 -8.57 6.08
N ALA A 20 -9.07 -9.50 5.12
CA ALA A 20 -7.94 -9.81 4.26
C ALA A 20 -7.87 -8.80 3.09
N THR A 21 -6.66 -8.46 2.65
CA THR A 21 -6.46 -7.40 1.62
C THR A 21 -6.03 -8.00 0.28
N ALA A 22 -5.31 -7.23 -0.55
CA ALA A 22 -4.97 -7.58 -1.94
C ALA A 22 -4.28 -8.93 -2.13
N GLY A 23 -3.47 -9.38 -1.16
CA GLY A 23 -2.80 -10.68 -1.27
C GLY A 23 -3.78 -11.84 -1.44
N LEU A 24 -4.93 -11.79 -0.74
CA LEU A 24 -5.98 -12.81 -0.88
C LEU A 24 -6.86 -12.56 -2.11
N ARG A 25 -7.03 -11.29 -2.54
CA ARG A 25 -7.72 -10.93 -3.79
C ARG A 25 -7.05 -11.53 -5.04
N LEU A 26 -5.73 -11.75 -5.00
CA LEU A 26 -4.98 -12.37 -6.10
C LEU A 26 -5.10 -13.90 -6.16
N LEU A 27 -5.60 -14.56 -5.12
CA LEU A 27 -5.74 -16.01 -5.12
C LEU A 27 -6.98 -16.45 -5.90
N PRO A 28 -6.96 -17.66 -6.52
CA PRO A 28 -8.18 -18.29 -7.01
C PRO A 28 -9.22 -18.36 -5.89
N GLU A 29 -10.47 -18.00 -6.21
CA GLU A 29 -11.56 -17.89 -5.23
C GLU A 29 -11.71 -19.11 -4.32
N PRO A 30 -11.63 -20.38 -4.81
CA PRO A 30 -11.73 -21.54 -3.93
C PRO A 30 -10.63 -21.60 -2.85
N LYS A 31 -9.40 -21.19 -3.20
CA LYS A 31 -8.27 -21.15 -2.24
C LYS A 31 -8.47 -20.04 -1.21
N ALA A 32 -8.91 -18.87 -1.66
CA ALA A 32 -9.21 -17.75 -0.76
C ALA A 32 -10.33 -18.12 0.22
N GLN A 33 -11.43 -18.70 -0.26
CA GLN A 33 -12.54 -19.12 0.60
C GLN A 33 -12.16 -20.23 1.56
N ALA A 34 -11.34 -21.21 1.13
CA ALA A 34 -10.85 -22.25 2.02
C ALA A 34 -10.08 -21.66 3.22
N LEU A 35 -9.20 -20.67 2.97
CA LEU A 35 -8.47 -19.97 4.03
C LEU A 35 -9.40 -19.17 4.95
N LEU A 36 -10.36 -18.41 4.40
CA LEU A 36 -11.32 -17.64 5.19
C LEU A 36 -12.19 -18.56 6.06
N SER A 37 -12.59 -19.73 5.55
CA SER A 37 -13.36 -20.70 6.33
C SER A 37 -12.57 -21.25 7.53
N GLN A 38 -11.26 -21.46 7.40
CA GLN A 38 -10.42 -21.82 8.57
C GLN A 38 -10.42 -20.71 9.63
N VAL A 39 -10.33 -19.45 9.20
CA VAL A 39 -10.37 -18.31 10.13
C VAL A 39 -11.74 -18.19 10.80
N ARG A 40 -12.84 -18.43 10.07
CA ARG A 40 -14.20 -18.42 10.62
C ARG A 40 -14.37 -19.42 11.76
N MET A 41 -13.88 -20.65 11.58
CA MET A 41 -13.94 -21.67 12.66
C MET A 41 -13.19 -21.20 13.92
N VAL A 42 -12.02 -20.59 13.77
CA VAL A 42 -11.26 -20.04 14.90
C VAL A 42 -12.02 -18.90 15.60
N PHE A 43 -12.76 -18.10 14.84
CA PHE A 43 -13.57 -17.00 15.38
C PHE A 43 -14.79 -17.52 16.13
N GLU A 44 -15.49 -18.53 15.58
CA GLU A 44 -16.64 -19.20 16.21
C GLU A 44 -16.27 -19.87 17.54
N GLU A 45 -15.06 -20.42 17.65
CA GLU A 45 -14.53 -20.98 18.91
C GLU A 45 -14.06 -19.90 19.91
N SER A 46 -14.02 -18.63 19.50
CA SER A 46 -13.56 -17.53 20.35
C SER A 46 -14.69 -17.04 21.28
N PRO A 47 -14.37 -16.50 22.47
CA PRO A 47 -15.37 -15.97 23.39
C PRO A 47 -15.86 -14.55 23.00
N PHE A 48 -15.37 -14.03 21.87
CA PHE A 48 -15.66 -12.68 21.41
C PHE A 48 -17.01 -12.62 20.70
N LEU A 49 -17.57 -11.41 20.58
CA LEU A 49 -18.71 -11.20 19.70
C LEU A 49 -18.21 -11.35 18.26
N VAL A 50 -18.83 -12.23 17.48
CA VAL A 50 -18.49 -12.46 16.06
C VAL A 50 -19.67 -11.99 15.22
N PRO A 51 -19.66 -10.75 14.69
CA PRO A 51 -20.71 -10.27 13.81
C PRO A 51 -20.73 -11.03 12.47
N ASP A 52 -21.84 -10.89 11.74
CA ASP A 52 -21.91 -11.31 10.34
C ASP A 52 -20.82 -10.62 9.52
N ASN A 53 -20.29 -11.33 8.51
CA ASN A 53 -19.18 -10.85 7.68
C ASN A 53 -17.92 -10.45 8.48
N SER A 54 -17.75 -10.95 9.72
CA SER A 54 -16.56 -10.72 10.54
C SER A 54 -15.27 -11.14 9.85
N VAL A 55 -15.30 -12.21 9.07
CA VAL A 55 -14.17 -12.70 8.28
C VAL A 55 -14.46 -12.55 6.80
N SER A 56 -13.84 -11.58 6.16
CA SER A 56 -14.05 -11.27 4.74
C SER A 56 -12.80 -10.74 4.05
N ILE A 57 -12.85 -10.63 2.73
CA ILE A 57 -11.87 -9.87 1.95
C ILE A 57 -12.36 -8.43 1.89
N MET A 58 -11.46 -7.47 2.13
CA MET A 58 -11.75 -6.05 2.02
C MET A 58 -11.64 -5.62 0.55
N ASP A 59 -12.61 -4.83 0.11
CA ASP A 59 -12.50 -4.08 -1.13
C ASP A 59 -11.31 -3.10 -1.05
N GLY A 60 -10.61 -2.92 -2.17
CA GLY A 60 -9.40 -2.11 -2.18
C GLY A 60 -9.65 -0.62 -1.99
N SER A 61 -10.72 -0.08 -2.57
CA SER A 61 -11.09 1.33 -2.38
C SER A 61 -11.51 1.58 -0.94
N TYR A 62 -12.13 0.59 -0.32
CA TYR A 62 -12.48 0.62 1.10
C TYR A 62 -11.26 0.59 2.02
N GLU A 63 -10.24 -0.21 1.69
CA GLU A 63 -8.93 -0.20 2.37
C GLU A 63 -8.31 1.21 2.38
N GLY A 64 -8.36 1.91 1.23
CA GLY A 64 -7.91 3.30 1.09
C GLY A 64 -8.71 4.30 1.93
N ILE A 65 -10.06 4.24 1.86
CA ILE A 65 -10.95 5.12 2.65
C ILE A 65 -10.69 4.96 4.14
N LEU A 66 -10.59 3.72 4.64
CA LEU A 66 -10.41 3.47 6.06
C LEU A 66 -9.02 3.93 6.54
N ALA A 67 -7.98 3.81 5.70
CA ALA A 67 -6.67 4.36 6.02
C ALA A 67 -6.68 5.90 6.04
N TRP A 68 -7.39 6.53 5.10
CA TRP A 68 -7.62 7.98 5.10
C TRP A 68 -8.33 8.46 6.36
N ILE A 69 -9.36 7.73 6.82
CA ILE A 69 -10.05 8.01 8.09
C ILE A 69 -9.08 7.88 9.26
N THR A 70 -8.29 6.80 9.33
CA THR A 70 -7.28 6.63 10.39
C THR A 70 -6.35 7.84 10.47
N VAL A 71 -5.74 8.23 9.34
CA VAL A 71 -4.75 9.32 9.32
C VAL A 71 -5.38 10.64 9.72
N ASN A 72 -6.52 11.01 9.12
CA ASN A 72 -7.17 12.28 9.39
C ASN A 72 -7.80 12.33 10.80
N PHE A 73 -8.19 11.20 11.37
CA PHE A 73 -8.56 11.12 12.79
C PHE A 73 -7.35 11.37 13.69
N LEU A 74 -6.25 10.65 13.47
CA LEU A 74 -5.05 10.72 14.33
C LEU A 74 -4.35 12.08 14.29
N THR A 75 -4.46 12.78 13.16
CA THR A 75 -3.92 14.13 12.96
C THR A 75 -4.90 15.24 13.35
N GLY A 76 -6.13 14.89 13.78
CA GLY A 76 -7.14 15.84 14.24
C GLY A 76 -7.93 16.55 13.14
N GLN A 77 -7.71 16.21 11.87
CA GLN A 77 -8.30 16.88 10.72
C GLN A 77 -9.79 16.59 10.51
N LEU A 78 -10.32 15.49 11.07
CA LEU A 78 -11.76 15.18 10.99
C LEU A 78 -12.63 15.98 11.99
N TYR A 79 -12.01 16.76 12.87
CA TYR A 79 -12.70 17.53 13.92
C TYR A 79 -12.65 19.06 13.70
N GLY A 80 -11.88 19.53 12.72
CA GLY A 80 -11.73 20.95 12.41
C GLY A 80 -12.93 21.50 11.63
N GLN A 81 -13.23 22.81 11.82
CA GLN A 81 -14.23 23.51 11.00
C GLN A 81 -13.77 23.74 9.56
N GLU A 82 -12.47 23.81 9.35
CA GLU A 82 -11.84 23.86 8.03
C GLU A 82 -11.42 22.42 7.69
N GLN A 83 -12.09 21.78 6.73
CA GLN A 83 -11.83 20.38 6.31
C GLN A 83 -10.48 20.24 5.57
N GLN A 84 -9.39 20.74 6.15
CA GLN A 84 -8.02 20.65 5.64
C GLN A 84 -7.45 19.27 5.91
N THR A 85 -8.05 18.27 5.26
CA THR A 85 -7.62 16.89 5.35
C THR A 85 -6.36 16.63 4.51
N VAL A 86 -5.61 15.60 4.87
CA VAL A 86 -4.45 15.14 4.11
C VAL A 86 -4.82 13.91 3.28
N GLY A 87 -4.18 13.76 2.13
CA GLY A 87 -4.28 12.53 1.34
C GLY A 87 -3.48 11.38 1.94
N THR A 88 -3.74 10.17 1.48
CA THR A 88 -3.03 8.96 1.90
C THR A 88 -2.58 8.13 0.72
N LEU A 89 -1.37 7.58 0.81
CA LEU A 89 -0.78 6.61 -0.10
C LEU A 89 -0.39 5.35 0.68
N ASP A 90 -0.99 4.23 0.31
CA ASP A 90 -0.64 2.92 0.84
C ASP A 90 0.05 2.09 -0.25
N LEU A 91 1.28 1.65 -0.01
CA LEU A 91 1.93 0.69 -0.90
C LEU A 91 2.02 -0.67 -0.20
N GLY A 92 1.03 -1.51 -0.48
CA GLY A 92 1.00 -2.90 -0.07
C GLY A 92 1.85 -3.80 -0.95
N GLY A 93 1.84 -5.09 -0.65
CA GLY A 93 2.59 -6.09 -1.43
C GLY A 93 1.97 -6.38 -2.79
N ALA A 94 0.63 -6.36 -2.87
CA ALA A 94 -0.12 -6.78 -4.05
C ALA A 94 -0.93 -5.64 -4.70
N SER A 95 -1.21 -4.55 -3.98
CA SER A 95 -1.86 -3.35 -4.51
C SER A 95 -1.23 -2.09 -3.93
N THR A 96 -1.54 -0.96 -4.53
CA THR A 96 -1.34 0.36 -3.95
C THR A 96 -2.65 1.15 -3.97
N GLN A 97 -2.84 2.00 -2.96
CA GLN A 97 -4.03 2.82 -2.79
C GLN A 97 -3.63 4.28 -2.72
N ILE A 98 -4.47 5.13 -3.32
CA ILE A 98 -4.45 6.57 -3.17
C ILE A 98 -5.85 7.03 -2.75
N THR A 99 -5.92 7.86 -1.72
CA THR A 99 -7.19 8.40 -1.24
C THR A 99 -7.01 9.84 -0.77
N PHE A 100 -7.87 10.76 -1.22
CA PHE A 100 -7.88 12.15 -0.76
C PHE A 100 -9.28 12.75 -0.90
N LEU A 101 -9.50 13.93 -0.30
CA LEU A 101 -10.73 14.70 -0.44
C LEU A 101 -10.54 15.79 -1.51
N PRO A 102 -11.10 15.63 -2.72
CA PRO A 102 -11.01 16.65 -3.76
C PRO A 102 -11.69 17.96 -3.33
N GLN A 103 -11.06 19.08 -3.63
CA GLN A 103 -11.55 20.43 -3.42
C GLN A 103 -11.84 21.15 -4.74
N LEU A 104 -11.24 20.71 -5.84
CA LEU A 104 -11.43 21.32 -7.16
C LEU A 104 -12.62 20.69 -7.89
N GLU A 105 -13.52 21.54 -8.40
CA GLU A 105 -14.67 21.09 -9.20
C GLU A 105 -14.23 20.29 -10.43
N GLU A 106 -13.14 20.71 -11.08
CA GLU A 106 -12.53 20.00 -12.22
C GLU A 106 -12.18 18.55 -11.87
N THR A 107 -11.57 18.32 -10.71
CA THR A 107 -11.26 16.95 -10.24
C THR A 107 -12.53 16.15 -9.99
N LEU A 108 -13.60 16.77 -9.48
CA LEU A 108 -14.88 16.09 -9.28
C LEU A 108 -15.61 15.77 -10.60
N THR A 109 -15.38 16.54 -11.66
CA THR A 109 -16.02 16.35 -12.97
C THR A 109 -15.26 15.42 -13.91
N GLU A 110 -13.93 15.44 -13.87
CA GLU A 110 -13.08 14.69 -14.79
C GLU A 110 -12.69 13.30 -14.27
N THR A 111 -12.73 13.11 -12.95
CA THR A 111 -12.42 11.81 -12.33
C THR A 111 -13.47 10.75 -12.73
N PRO A 112 -13.05 9.51 -13.06
CA PRO A 112 -13.96 8.39 -13.25
C PRO A 112 -14.92 8.20 -12.07
N VAL A 113 -16.21 7.97 -12.36
CA VAL A 113 -17.26 7.92 -11.32
C VAL A 113 -16.97 6.84 -10.26
N ASP A 114 -16.39 5.72 -10.67
CA ASP A 114 -16.01 4.60 -9.79
C ASP A 114 -14.85 4.92 -8.84
N PHE A 115 -14.17 6.05 -9.03
CA PHE A 115 -13.09 6.53 -8.16
C PHE A 115 -13.60 7.55 -7.13
N LEU A 116 -14.83 8.04 -7.28
CA LEU A 116 -15.46 8.96 -6.34
C LEU A 116 -16.44 8.21 -5.44
N THR A 117 -16.15 8.15 -4.14
CA THR A 117 -16.99 7.46 -3.15
C THR A 117 -17.42 8.40 -2.04
N SER A 118 -18.73 8.49 -1.81
CA SER A 118 -19.28 9.17 -0.63
C SER A 118 -19.21 8.24 0.58
N PHE A 119 -18.54 8.68 1.65
CA PHE A 119 -18.39 7.93 2.88
C PHE A 119 -18.82 8.79 4.08
N GLN A 120 -19.67 8.23 4.95
CA GLN A 120 -20.16 8.93 6.14
C GLN A 120 -19.46 8.43 7.40
N MET A 121 -18.83 9.36 8.12
CA MET A 121 -18.12 9.08 9.36
C MET A 121 -18.18 10.30 10.28
N PHE A 122 -18.34 10.08 11.58
CA PHE A 122 -18.36 11.16 12.59
C PHE A 122 -19.34 12.30 12.25
N ASN A 123 -20.56 11.95 11.85
CA ASN A 123 -21.62 12.89 11.45
C ASN A 123 -21.30 13.79 10.24
N SER A 124 -20.26 13.46 9.48
CA SER A 124 -19.87 14.15 8.26
C SER A 124 -19.87 13.18 7.08
N THR A 125 -20.23 13.69 5.90
CA THR A 125 -20.15 12.94 4.65
C THR A 125 -19.02 13.51 3.81
N TYR A 126 -18.09 12.64 3.42
CA TYR A 126 -16.91 12.98 2.62
C TYR A 126 -17.06 12.35 1.24
N LYS A 127 -16.98 13.15 0.17
CA LYS A 127 -16.92 12.64 -1.20
C LYS A 127 -15.45 12.48 -1.58
N LEU A 128 -14.90 11.30 -1.33
CA LEU A 128 -13.47 11.01 -1.47
C LEU A 128 -13.14 10.53 -2.87
N TYR A 129 -12.00 10.98 -3.39
CA TYR A 129 -11.28 10.24 -4.42
C TYR A 129 -10.62 9.04 -3.75
N THR A 130 -10.85 7.84 -4.25
CA THR A 130 -10.17 6.63 -3.80
C THR A 130 -10.01 5.65 -4.94
N HIS A 131 -8.83 5.05 -5.05
CA HIS A 131 -8.65 3.91 -5.93
C HIS A 131 -7.60 2.95 -5.40
N SER A 132 -7.80 1.65 -5.68
CA SER A 132 -6.87 0.57 -5.39
C SER A 132 -6.38 -0.06 -6.68
N TYR A 133 -5.12 0.17 -7.03
CA TYR A 133 -4.48 -0.46 -8.18
C TYR A 133 -3.97 -1.87 -7.83
N LEU A 134 -4.82 -2.87 -8.01
CA LEU A 134 -4.44 -4.29 -7.82
C LEU A 134 -3.40 -4.72 -8.85
N GLY A 135 -2.38 -5.46 -8.42
CA GLY A 135 -1.23 -5.84 -9.25
C GLY A 135 -0.10 -4.79 -9.27
N LEU A 136 -0.34 -3.60 -8.72
CA LEU A 136 0.64 -2.52 -8.58
C LEU A 136 1.08 -2.33 -7.11
N GLY A 137 1.06 -3.40 -6.31
CA GLY A 137 1.79 -3.41 -5.04
C GLY A 137 3.27 -3.74 -5.26
N LEU A 138 4.12 -3.44 -4.29
CA LEU A 138 5.57 -3.55 -4.44
C LEU A 138 6.03 -4.94 -4.91
N LYS A 139 5.52 -6.01 -4.31
CA LYS A 139 5.90 -7.38 -4.69
C LYS A 139 5.33 -7.75 -6.05
N ALA A 140 4.08 -7.42 -6.33
CA ALA A 140 3.50 -7.65 -7.66
C ALA A 140 4.28 -6.90 -8.76
N ALA A 141 4.71 -5.66 -8.48
CA ALA A 141 5.53 -4.85 -9.38
C ALA A 141 6.92 -5.43 -9.63
N ARG A 142 7.56 -6.08 -8.64
CA ARG A 142 8.81 -6.82 -8.87
C ARG A 142 8.65 -7.91 -9.93
N LEU A 143 7.60 -8.72 -9.82
CA LEU A 143 7.31 -9.75 -10.84
C LEU A 143 6.98 -9.14 -12.19
N ALA A 144 6.24 -8.03 -12.20
CA ALA A 144 5.92 -7.30 -13.42
C ALA A 144 7.18 -6.78 -14.13
N THR A 145 8.11 -6.22 -13.37
CA THR A 145 9.39 -5.67 -13.86
C THR A 145 10.26 -6.78 -14.43
N LEU A 146 10.30 -7.94 -13.78
CA LEU A 146 10.98 -9.14 -14.28
C LEU A 146 10.35 -9.74 -15.54
N GLY A 147 9.16 -9.29 -15.96
CA GLY A 147 8.39 -9.90 -17.04
C GLY A 147 7.82 -11.28 -16.68
N ALA A 148 7.68 -11.59 -15.40
CA ALA A 148 7.29 -12.91 -14.88
C ALA A 148 5.79 -13.05 -14.55
N LEU A 149 4.98 -12.00 -14.76
CA LEU A 149 3.54 -12.06 -14.50
C LEU A 149 2.86 -13.08 -15.43
N ASN A 150 2.05 -13.96 -14.83
CA ASN A 150 1.18 -14.93 -15.53
C ASN A 150 1.90 -16.00 -16.38
N LEU A 151 3.19 -16.25 -16.16
CA LEU A 151 3.93 -17.30 -16.87
C LEU A 151 4.19 -18.51 -15.97
N GLU A 152 3.85 -19.71 -16.44
CA GLU A 152 4.33 -20.97 -15.87
C GLU A 152 5.81 -21.14 -16.23
N ALA A 153 6.68 -20.60 -15.39
CA ALA A 153 8.12 -20.50 -15.63
C ALA A 153 8.87 -21.82 -15.38
N PHE A 154 8.50 -22.89 -16.08
CA PHE A 154 9.28 -24.13 -16.01
C PHE A 154 10.58 -23.98 -16.83
N GLY A 155 11.67 -23.68 -16.12
CA GLY A 155 13.05 -23.72 -16.67
C GLY A 155 13.57 -22.39 -17.24
N GLN A 156 12.85 -21.28 -17.08
CA GLN A 156 13.31 -19.95 -17.48
C GLN A 156 13.77 -19.13 -16.27
N THR A 157 14.94 -18.51 -16.37
CA THR A 157 15.42 -17.49 -15.42
C THR A 157 15.04 -16.11 -15.93
N PHE A 158 14.27 -15.35 -15.14
CA PHE A 158 13.92 -13.96 -15.45
C PHE A 158 15.06 -13.03 -15.05
N ARG A 159 15.46 -12.13 -15.95
CA ARG A 159 16.58 -11.23 -15.72
C ARG A 159 16.14 -9.78 -15.77
N SER A 160 16.79 -8.94 -14.95
CA SER A 160 16.49 -7.51 -14.86
C SER A 160 17.76 -6.70 -14.63
N SER A 161 17.80 -5.50 -15.21
CA SER A 161 18.86 -4.51 -15.00
C SER A 161 18.81 -3.87 -13.61
N CYS A 162 17.69 -4.05 -12.90
CA CYS A 162 17.51 -3.59 -11.53
C CYS A 162 18.19 -4.47 -10.47
N LEU A 163 18.84 -5.57 -10.88
CA LEU A 163 19.41 -6.57 -9.99
C LEU A 163 20.92 -6.71 -10.21
N PRO A 164 21.72 -7.05 -9.17
CA PRO A 164 23.16 -7.25 -9.31
C PRO A 164 23.49 -8.34 -10.33
N ARG A 165 24.52 -8.14 -11.16
CA ARG A 165 24.81 -9.02 -12.32
C ARG A 165 25.05 -10.48 -11.93
N GLN A 166 25.68 -10.70 -10.78
CA GLN A 166 26.04 -12.04 -10.30
C GLN A 166 24.92 -12.70 -9.51
N LEU A 167 23.79 -12.02 -9.30
CA LEU A 167 22.66 -12.57 -8.58
C LEU A 167 22.01 -13.68 -9.40
N GLU A 168 21.87 -14.84 -8.77
CA GLU A 168 21.00 -15.93 -9.20
C GLU A 168 20.24 -16.41 -7.95
N ALA A 169 18.92 -16.36 -8.00
CA ALA A 169 18.09 -16.61 -6.82
C ALA A 169 16.71 -17.18 -7.19
N GLU A 170 15.99 -17.61 -6.15
CA GLU A 170 14.66 -18.19 -6.29
C GLU A 170 13.67 -17.44 -5.40
N TRP A 171 12.46 -17.21 -5.90
CA TRP A 171 11.40 -16.52 -5.17
C TRP A 171 10.06 -17.23 -5.32
N TYR A 172 9.38 -17.45 -4.21
CA TYR A 172 8.03 -18.00 -4.18
C TYR A 172 6.99 -16.89 -4.06
N PHE A 173 6.06 -16.83 -5.02
CA PHE A 173 4.95 -15.89 -5.00
C PHE A 173 3.69 -16.54 -5.59
N GLY A 174 2.54 -16.39 -4.92
CA GLY A 174 1.28 -16.98 -5.39
C GLY A 174 1.27 -18.51 -5.48
N GLY A 175 2.21 -19.19 -4.81
CA GLY A 175 2.40 -20.64 -4.91
C GLY A 175 3.24 -21.09 -6.12
N VAL A 176 3.78 -20.16 -6.89
CA VAL A 176 4.68 -20.41 -8.02
C VAL A 176 6.11 -20.07 -7.63
N LYS A 177 7.06 -20.89 -8.09
CA LYS A 177 8.50 -20.69 -7.88
C LYS A 177 9.09 -20.03 -9.13
N TYR A 178 9.76 -18.89 -8.94
CA TYR A 178 10.41 -18.13 -10.01
C TYR A 178 11.94 -18.17 -9.82
N GLN A 179 12.67 -18.48 -10.88
CA GLN A 179 14.11 -18.28 -10.93
C GLN A 179 14.38 -16.89 -11.51
N TYR A 180 15.25 -16.12 -10.85
CA TYR A 180 15.54 -14.76 -11.28
C TYR A 180 16.99 -14.36 -10.99
N GLY A 181 17.49 -13.37 -11.73
CA GLY A 181 18.85 -12.89 -11.58
C GLY A 181 19.12 -11.55 -12.24
N GLY A 182 20.35 -11.08 -12.12
CA GLY A 182 20.81 -9.89 -12.84
C GLY A 182 20.91 -10.11 -14.35
N ASN A 183 20.77 -9.02 -15.11
CA ASN A 183 21.15 -9.04 -16.52
C ASN A 183 22.65 -9.31 -16.68
N THR A 184 23.00 -10.29 -17.51
CA THR A 184 24.39 -10.68 -17.78
C THR A 184 25.05 -9.77 -18.82
N GLU A 185 24.26 -9.21 -19.72
CA GLU A 185 24.66 -8.33 -20.82
C GLU A 185 23.91 -6.99 -20.75
N GLY A 186 24.46 -5.95 -21.38
CA GLY A 186 23.85 -4.61 -21.41
C GLY A 186 24.31 -3.67 -20.28
N GLU A 187 23.67 -2.51 -20.22
CA GLU A 187 23.93 -1.46 -19.22
C GLU A 187 23.27 -1.79 -17.88
N THR A 188 23.88 -1.33 -16.79
CA THR A 188 23.38 -1.46 -15.42
C THR A 188 23.34 -0.08 -14.78
N GLY A 189 22.50 0.08 -13.76
CA GLY A 189 22.31 1.36 -13.08
C GLY A 189 20.86 1.81 -13.12
N PHE A 190 20.62 3.05 -12.70
CA PHE A 190 19.26 3.56 -12.55
C PHE A 190 18.50 3.61 -13.87
N GLU A 191 19.05 4.16 -14.94
CA GLU A 191 18.31 4.40 -16.19
C GLU A 191 17.80 3.10 -16.87
N PRO A 192 18.62 2.03 -17.02
CA PRO A 192 18.13 0.75 -17.53
C PRO A 192 17.07 0.13 -16.63
N CYS A 193 17.25 0.19 -15.30
CA CYS A 193 16.27 -0.29 -14.36
C CYS A 193 14.95 0.49 -14.47
N TYR A 194 15.01 1.81 -14.39
CA TYR A 194 13.86 2.72 -14.48
C TYR A 194 13.06 2.47 -15.76
N SER A 195 13.74 2.21 -16.88
CA SER A 195 13.09 1.85 -18.16
C SER A 195 12.30 0.54 -18.10
N GLU A 196 12.78 -0.46 -17.36
CA GLU A 196 12.02 -1.70 -17.12
C GLU A 196 10.80 -1.42 -16.23
N VAL A 197 10.97 -0.64 -15.18
CA VAL A 197 9.90 -0.35 -14.23
C VAL A 197 8.83 0.58 -14.81
N LEU A 198 9.21 1.49 -15.72
CA LEU A 198 8.29 2.40 -16.39
C LEU A 198 7.20 1.64 -17.15
N LYS A 199 7.53 0.51 -17.78
CA LYS A 199 6.58 -0.40 -18.46
C LYS A 199 5.51 -0.95 -17.51
N VAL A 200 5.79 -0.99 -16.21
CA VAL A 200 4.87 -1.46 -15.18
C VAL A 200 3.82 -0.39 -14.83
N VAL A 201 4.17 0.90 -14.87
CA VAL A 201 3.30 1.99 -14.37
C VAL A 201 2.72 2.89 -15.45
N GLN A 202 3.44 3.14 -16.53
CA GLN A 202 3.12 4.19 -17.49
C GLN A 202 1.75 3.96 -18.15
N GLY A 203 0.88 4.96 -18.06
CA GLY A 203 -0.46 4.94 -18.65
C GLY A 203 -1.46 4.00 -17.98
N LYS A 204 -1.14 3.44 -16.79
CA LYS A 204 -2.04 2.51 -16.07
C LYS A 204 -2.76 3.12 -14.88
N LEU A 205 -2.37 4.33 -14.47
CA LEU A 205 -2.95 5.03 -13.33
C LEU A 205 -3.60 6.34 -13.78
N HIS A 206 -4.60 6.76 -13.01
CA HIS A 206 -5.26 8.05 -13.20
C HIS A 206 -4.43 9.14 -12.50
N GLN A 207 -4.30 10.30 -13.13
CA GLN A 207 -3.46 11.40 -12.68
C GLN A 207 -4.30 12.66 -12.45
N PRO A 208 -4.95 12.81 -11.29
CA PRO A 208 -5.68 14.04 -11.00
C PRO A 208 -4.69 15.19 -10.69
N ASP A 209 -4.80 16.30 -11.42
CA ASP A 209 -3.92 17.47 -11.26
C ASP A 209 -3.91 18.06 -9.84
N GLU A 210 -5.00 17.90 -9.09
CA GLU A 210 -5.14 18.42 -7.73
C GLU A 210 -4.12 17.84 -6.74
N ILE A 211 -3.58 16.64 -6.99
CA ILE A 211 -2.62 16.01 -6.07
C ILE A 211 -1.33 16.80 -5.96
N GLN A 212 -1.00 17.63 -6.95
CA GLN A 212 0.18 18.51 -6.93
C GLN A 212 0.14 19.56 -5.82
N ARG A 213 -1.06 19.90 -5.35
CA ARG A 213 -1.33 20.97 -4.39
C ARG A 213 -1.62 20.43 -2.99
N SER A 214 -1.62 19.12 -2.84
CA SER A 214 -2.04 18.41 -1.62
C SER A 214 -0.86 17.73 -0.93
N SER A 215 -0.90 17.67 0.39
CA SER A 215 0.05 16.89 1.19
C SER A 215 -0.47 15.48 1.43
N PHE A 216 0.43 14.49 1.38
CA PHE A 216 0.07 13.09 1.55
C PHE A 216 0.85 12.43 2.68
N TYR A 217 0.17 11.57 3.43
CA TYR A 217 0.81 10.56 4.27
C TYR A 217 1.08 9.31 3.44
N ALA A 218 2.32 8.85 3.40
CA ALA A 218 2.73 7.64 2.71
C ALA A 218 3.24 6.60 3.73
N PHE A 219 2.68 5.39 3.68
CA PHE A 219 3.00 4.32 4.65
C PHE A 219 3.16 2.96 3.96
N SER A 220 3.28 1.89 4.77
CA SER A 220 3.64 0.54 4.31
C SER A 220 4.98 0.54 3.58
N TYR A 221 5.07 0.01 2.36
CA TYR A 221 6.37 -0.11 1.69
C TYR A 221 7.00 1.23 1.26
N TYR A 222 6.25 2.33 1.18
CA TYR A 222 6.87 3.66 1.07
C TYR A 222 7.76 3.95 2.29
N TYR A 223 7.24 3.65 3.48
CA TYR A 223 7.94 3.81 4.75
C TYR A 223 9.13 2.86 4.85
N ASP A 224 8.91 1.56 4.59
CA ASP A 224 9.96 0.56 4.75
C ASP A 224 11.16 0.85 3.84
N ARG A 225 10.93 1.23 2.56
CA ARG A 225 12.03 1.55 1.64
C ARG A 225 12.75 2.84 1.99
N ALA A 226 12.04 3.82 2.56
CA ALA A 226 12.68 5.03 3.06
C ALA A 226 13.55 4.74 4.30
N VAL A 227 13.13 3.84 5.18
CA VAL A 227 13.94 3.38 6.32
C VAL A 227 15.15 2.58 5.85
N ASP A 228 14.97 1.61 4.95
CA ASP A 228 16.04 0.73 4.46
C ASP A 228 17.20 1.48 3.77
N THR A 229 17.01 2.77 3.50
CA THR A 229 17.93 3.64 2.77
C THR A 229 18.36 4.89 3.56
N ASP A 230 18.00 4.93 4.84
CA ASP A 230 18.25 6.04 5.77
C ASP A 230 17.69 7.39 5.27
N LEU A 231 16.64 7.37 4.43
CA LEU A 231 15.92 8.60 4.06
C LEU A 231 15.12 9.15 5.25
N ILE A 232 14.65 8.26 6.12
CA ILE A 232 13.92 8.61 7.35
C ILE A 232 14.37 7.73 8.52
N ASP A 233 14.09 8.19 9.74
CA ASP A 233 14.34 7.43 10.96
C ASP A 233 13.24 6.37 11.18
N TYR A 234 13.61 5.17 11.61
CA TYR A 234 12.68 4.06 11.80
C TYR A 234 11.60 4.32 12.88
N GLU A 235 11.93 5.00 13.97
CA GLU A 235 11.00 5.25 15.07
C GLU A 235 10.21 6.54 14.88
N LYS A 236 10.88 7.59 14.38
CA LYS A 236 10.31 8.94 14.25
C LYS A 236 9.63 9.17 12.90
N GLY A 237 9.95 8.37 11.88
CA GLY A 237 9.57 8.67 10.51
C GLY A 237 10.29 9.91 9.97
N GLY A 238 9.67 10.58 9.01
CA GLY A 238 10.22 11.79 8.40
C GLY A 238 9.31 12.44 7.37
N VAL A 239 9.81 13.54 6.81
CA VAL A 239 9.15 14.27 5.71
C VAL A 239 10.11 14.27 4.53
N LEU A 240 9.63 13.81 3.39
CA LEU A 240 10.39 13.69 2.15
C LEU A 240 9.71 14.47 1.03
N HIS A 241 10.47 14.80 0.00
CA HIS A 241 9.93 15.18 -1.29
C HIS A 241 9.99 13.96 -2.23
N VAL A 242 9.11 13.91 -3.23
CA VAL A 242 9.12 12.83 -4.23
C VAL A 242 10.50 12.66 -4.89
N ARG A 243 11.21 13.76 -5.18
CA ARG A 243 12.58 13.74 -5.73
C ARG A 243 13.62 13.03 -4.85
N ASP A 244 13.37 12.90 -3.54
CA ASP A 244 14.32 12.30 -2.62
C ASP A 244 14.37 10.76 -2.80
N PHE A 245 13.24 10.14 -3.17
CA PHE A 245 13.22 8.74 -3.62
C PHE A 245 14.03 8.54 -4.90
N GLU A 246 13.88 9.42 -5.89
CA GLU A 246 14.64 9.31 -7.16
C GLU A 246 16.14 9.43 -6.93
N LYS A 247 16.57 10.43 -6.15
CA LYS A 247 18.00 10.62 -5.80
C LYS A 247 18.56 9.37 -5.12
N LYS A 248 17.80 8.78 -4.20
CA LYS A 248 18.23 7.56 -3.52
C LYS A 248 18.23 6.35 -4.44
N ALA A 249 17.24 6.24 -5.33
CA ALA A 249 17.20 5.19 -6.35
C ALA A 249 18.46 5.24 -7.22
N LYS A 250 18.84 6.42 -7.71
CA LYS A 250 20.11 6.64 -8.46
C LYS A 250 21.33 6.17 -7.67
N GLN A 251 21.45 6.65 -6.43
CA GLN A 251 22.56 6.27 -5.54
C GLN A 251 22.66 4.74 -5.34
N VAL A 252 21.54 4.07 -5.11
CA VAL A 252 21.50 2.61 -4.86
C VAL A 252 21.76 1.83 -6.13
N CYS A 253 21.10 2.19 -7.24
CA CYS A 253 21.21 1.48 -8.50
C CYS A 253 22.61 1.59 -9.11
N ASP A 254 23.28 2.74 -8.98
CA ASP A 254 24.63 2.92 -9.53
C ASP A 254 25.71 2.18 -8.71
N ASN A 255 25.35 1.65 -7.54
CA ASN A 255 26.22 0.86 -6.66
C ASN A 255 25.67 -0.55 -6.39
N LEU A 256 24.89 -1.11 -7.32
CA LEU A 256 24.22 -2.41 -7.20
C LEU A 256 25.13 -3.54 -6.70
N ASP A 257 26.35 -3.63 -7.21
CA ASP A 257 27.29 -4.72 -6.88
C ASP A 257 27.94 -4.57 -5.50
N ASN A 258 27.95 -3.35 -4.93
CA ASN A 258 28.52 -3.07 -3.61
C ASN A 258 27.47 -3.09 -2.49
N TYR A 259 26.19 -3.24 -2.83
CA TYR A 259 25.11 -3.11 -1.86
C TYR A 259 24.91 -4.42 -1.09
N SER A 260 25.44 -4.49 0.13
CA SER A 260 25.38 -5.66 1.02
C SER A 260 24.08 -5.78 1.82
N SER A 261 23.02 -5.04 1.47
CA SER A 261 21.80 -4.99 2.28
C SER A 261 20.92 -6.24 2.12
N ALA A 262 20.00 -6.40 3.07
CA ALA A 262 19.09 -7.53 3.24
C ALA A 262 18.15 -7.84 2.05
N SER A 263 18.09 -7.02 0.99
CA SER A 263 17.27 -7.32 -0.19
C SER A 263 17.95 -6.95 -1.52
N PRO A 264 18.07 -7.90 -2.48
CA PRO A 264 18.58 -7.60 -3.82
C PRO A 264 17.66 -6.69 -4.64
N PHE A 265 16.41 -6.49 -4.22
CA PHE A 265 15.40 -5.73 -4.95
C PHE A 265 15.43 -4.23 -4.67
N LEU A 266 16.34 -3.72 -3.83
CA LEU A 266 16.22 -2.33 -3.37
C LEU A 266 16.30 -1.29 -4.50
N CYS A 267 17.19 -1.49 -5.49
CA CYS A 267 17.22 -0.64 -6.69
C CYS A 267 15.90 -0.68 -7.45
N MET A 268 15.34 -1.88 -7.66
CA MET A 268 14.05 -2.08 -8.32
C MET A 268 12.92 -1.38 -7.56
N ASP A 269 12.88 -1.54 -6.24
CA ASP A 269 11.83 -1.01 -5.38
C ASP A 269 11.83 0.52 -5.36
N LEU A 270 13.01 1.15 -5.24
CA LEU A 270 13.12 2.61 -5.23
C LEU A 270 12.84 3.20 -6.61
N SER A 271 13.30 2.53 -7.67
CA SER A 271 12.96 2.89 -9.06
C SER A 271 11.46 2.77 -9.31
N TYR A 272 10.82 1.73 -8.78
CA TYR A 272 9.38 1.54 -8.83
C TYR A 272 8.62 2.61 -8.06
N ILE A 273 8.99 2.89 -6.81
CA ILE A 273 8.36 3.95 -6.01
C ILE A 273 8.47 5.30 -6.73
N THR A 274 9.64 5.60 -7.30
CA THR A 274 9.87 6.81 -8.09
C THR A 274 8.93 6.86 -9.29
N ALA A 275 8.89 5.81 -10.10
CA ALA A 275 8.05 5.74 -11.29
C ALA A 275 6.56 5.76 -10.93
N LEU A 276 6.14 5.09 -9.86
CA LEU A 276 4.77 5.06 -9.38
C LEU A 276 4.30 6.45 -8.91
N LEU A 277 5.12 7.17 -8.16
CA LEU A 277 4.79 8.52 -7.70
C LEU A 277 4.73 9.51 -8.86
N LYS A 278 5.77 9.53 -9.71
CA LYS A 278 5.92 10.53 -10.78
C LYS A 278 5.11 10.20 -12.01
N GLU A 279 5.33 9.02 -12.58
CA GLU A 279 4.75 8.61 -13.88
C GLU A 279 3.43 7.85 -13.73
N GLY A 280 3.18 7.28 -12.56
CA GLY A 280 1.93 6.63 -12.21
C GLY A 280 0.90 7.66 -11.78
N PHE A 281 1.05 8.21 -10.58
CA PHE A 281 0.11 9.18 -10.01
C PHE A 281 0.24 10.59 -10.58
N GLY A 282 1.41 10.96 -11.11
CA GLY A 282 1.65 12.29 -11.67
C GLY A 282 2.36 13.25 -10.74
N PHE A 283 2.75 12.86 -9.51
CA PHE A 283 3.31 13.79 -8.51
C PHE A 283 4.57 14.51 -9.00
N GLY A 284 4.64 15.81 -8.70
CA GLY A 284 5.81 16.64 -8.96
C GLY A 284 6.94 16.40 -7.96
N ASP A 285 8.15 16.73 -8.37
CA ASP A 285 9.39 16.54 -7.60
C ASP A 285 9.35 17.19 -6.21
N SER A 286 8.63 18.31 -6.08
CA SER A 286 8.50 19.07 -4.83
C SER A 286 7.29 18.66 -3.99
N THR A 287 6.49 17.68 -4.40
CA THR A 287 5.37 17.21 -3.58
C THR A 287 5.91 16.61 -2.29
N VAL A 288 5.34 17.06 -1.17
CA VAL A 288 5.74 16.64 0.17
C VAL A 288 4.98 15.38 0.58
N LEU A 289 5.73 14.37 1.00
CA LEU A 289 5.23 13.12 1.56
C LEU A 289 5.63 13.07 3.04
N GLN A 290 4.65 12.84 3.90
CA GLN A 290 4.86 12.57 5.31
C GLN A 290 4.86 11.06 5.55
N LEU A 291 5.95 10.54 6.08
CA LEU A 291 6.14 9.12 6.33
C LEU A 291 6.22 8.91 7.83
N ALA A 292 5.19 8.29 8.39
CA ALA A 292 5.14 7.94 9.81
C ALA A 292 4.61 6.51 9.92
N LYS A 293 5.28 5.67 10.72
CA LYS A 293 4.76 4.32 11.03
C LYS A 293 3.63 4.38 12.04
N LYS A 294 3.69 5.37 12.94
CA LYS A 294 2.71 5.62 13.98
C LYS A 294 2.44 7.11 14.13
N VAL A 295 1.20 7.46 14.43
CA VAL A 295 0.81 8.79 14.92
C VAL A 295 0.15 8.59 16.28
N ASN A 296 0.64 9.28 17.31
CA ASN A 296 0.18 9.12 18.70
C ASN A 296 0.24 7.65 19.19
N ASN A 297 1.32 6.94 18.84
CA ASN A 297 1.56 5.51 19.13
C ASN A 297 0.54 4.53 18.51
N ILE A 298 -0.30 5.00 17.58
CA ILE A 298 -1.22 4.17 16.80
C ILE A 298 -0.67 4.02 15.39
N GLU A 299 -0.66 2.80 14.88
CA GLU A 299 -0.18 2.48 13.53
C GLU A 299 -0.97 3.22 12.45
N THR A 300 -0.26 3.78 11.48
CA THR A 300 -0.85 4.39 10.28
C THR A 300 -1.25 3.28 9.30
N SER A 301 -2.45 2.76 9.46
CA SER A 301 -3.04 1.75 8.57
C SER A 301 -4.57 1.87 8.56
N TRP A 302 -5.25 1.06 7.76
CA TRP A 302 -6.71 1.03 7.70
C TRP A 302 -7.40 0.50 8.97
N ALA A 303 -6.67 -0.14 9.90
CA ALA A 303 -7.26 -0.91 10.99
C ALA A 303 -8.08 -0.08 12.00
N LEU A 304 -7.60 1.13 12.35
CA LEU A 304 -8.33 2.01 13.26
C LEU A 304 -9.62 2.53 12.61
N GLY A 305 -9.55 3.02 11.37
CA GLY A 305 -10.71 3.42 10.58
C GLY A 305 -11.74 2.29 10.44
N ALA A 306 -11.28 1.06 10.19
CA ALA A 306 -12.15 -0.12 10.14
C ALA A 306 -12.87 -0.37 11.47
N THR A 307 -12.17 -0.16 12.58
CA THR A 307 -12.74 -0.31 13.92
C THR A 307 -13.83 0.73 14.16
N PHE A 308 -13.59 2.00 13.82
CA PHE A 308 -14.63 3.01 13.96
C PHE A 308 -15.85 2.72 13.08
N HIS A 309 -15.62 2.32 11.82
CA HIS A 309 -16.72 1.96 10.94
C HIS A 309 -17.53 0.77 11.47
N LEU A 310 -16.86 -0.26 12.00
CA LEU A 310 -17.50 -1.41 12.62
C LEU A 310 -18.36 -1.00 13.83
N LEU A 311 -17.84 -0.15 14.70
CA LEU A 311 -18.59 0.33 15.86
C LEU A 311 -19.81 1.14 15.44
N GLN A 312 -19.68 2.00 14.43
CA GLN A 312 -20.79 2.75 13.85
C GLN A 312 -21.84 1.82 13.24
N SER A 313 -21.44 0.79 12.47
CA SER A 313 -22.37 -0.15 11.85
C SER A 313 -23.15 -1.00 12.85
N LEU A 314 -22.58 -1.23 14.04
CA LEU A 314 -23.22 -1.96 15.13
C LEU A 314 -24.08 -1.05 16.03
N GLY A 315 -24.15 0.25 15.77
CA GLY A 315 -24.85 1.21 16.63
C GLY A 315 -24.18 1.36 18.01
N LEU A 316 -22.88 1.08 18.10
CA LEU A 316 -22.06 1.16 19.31
C LEU A 316 -21.27 2.49 19.39
N SER A 317 -21.52 3.43 18.47
CA SER A 317 -20.91 4.76 18.47
C SER A 317 -21.61 5.72 19.45
N TYR A 318 -20.81 6.59 20.08
CA TYR A 318 -21.21 7.61 21.06
C TYR A 318 -22.22 8.63 20.52
#